data_AF-A0A345E7N2-F1
#
_entry.id   AF-A0A345E7N2-F1
#
_cell.length_a   1.000
_cell.length_b   1.000
_cell.length_c   1.000
_cell.angle_alpha   90.00
_cell.angle_beta   90.00
_cell.angle_gamma   90.00
#
_symmetry.space_group_name_H-M   'P 1'
#
loop_
_entity.id
_entity.type
_entity.pdbx_description
1 polymer ?
#
loop_
_entity_poly.entity_id
_entity_poly.type
_entity_poly.pdbx_seq_one_letter_code
_entity_poly.pdbx_strand_id
1 'polypeptide(L)'
;MTRWRAKRRYEANRRFGERADDTLVAIAILKGRRDGIELEQTDEELAEKLRRGRELLEDIRDALAEDPGVDPYEMAIAEELVSNDPNPPSVLIRDFDDLIDALETAEQTLTYSEELDDVRTWLKRISNTASRTSRDAVSRMRGSLANGTR
;
A
#
# COMPACT_ATOMS: atom_id res chain seq x y z
N MET A 1 -16.34 -10.35 -21.80
CA MET A 1 -15.98 -9.13 -21.01
C MET A 1 -15.06 -9.42 -19.79
N THR A 2 -14.35 -10.55 -19.74
CA THR A 2 -13.63 -11.03 -18.54
C THR A 2 -12.12 -10.77 -18.55
N ARG A 3 -11.46 -10.78 -19.73
CA ARG A 3 -10.00 -10.55 -19.84
C ARG A 3 -9.56 -9.11 -19.53
N TRP A 4 -10.39 -8.12 -19.88
CA TRP A 4 -10.03 -6.70 -19.72
C TRP A 4 -10.05 -6.24 -18.26
N ARG A 5 -11.04 -6.69 -17.47
CA ARG A 5 -11.11 -6.44 -16.01
C ARG A 5 -9.97 -7.13 -15.26
N ALA A 6 -9.57 -8.33 -15.69
CA ALA A 6 -8.45 -9.06 -15.10
C ALA A 6 -7.10 -8.38 -15.37
N LYS A 7 -6.88 -7.89 -16.61
CA LYS A 7 -5.65 -7.15 -16.96
C LYS A 7 -5.53 -5.85 -16.16
N ARG A 8 -6.62 -5.08 -16.04
CA ARG A 8 -6.63 -3.83 -15.26
C ARG A 8 -6.34 -4.07 -13.77
N ARG A 9 -6.89 -5.13 -13.18
CA ARG A 9 -6.58 -5.53 -11.79
C ARG A 9 -5.13 -5.98 -11.59
N TYR A 10 -4.54 -6.66 -12.57
CA TYR A 10 -3.13 -7.04 -12.54
C TYR A 10 -2.21 -5.81 -12.61
N GLU A 11 -2.52 -4.84 -13.46
CA GLU A 11 -1.79 -3.57 -13.55
C GLU A 11 -1.97 -2.71 -12.28
N ALA A 12 -3.17 -2.68 -11.69
CA ALA A 12 -3.43 -2.01 -10.42
C ALA A 12 -2.62 -2.64 -9.27
N ASN A 13 -2.64 -3.97 -9.12
CA ASN A 13 -1.83 -4.68 -8.11
C ASN A 13 -0.34 -4.41 -8.29
N ARG A 14 0.15 -4.40 -9.53
CA ARG A 14 1.56 -4.14 -9.80
C ARG A 14 1.96 -2.73 -9.37
N ARG A 15 1.15 -1.72 -9.69
CA ARG A 15 1.36 -0.33 -9.23
C ARG A 15 1.28 -0.21 -7.71
N PHE A 16 0.35 -0.93 -7.08
CA PHE A 16 0.18 -0.95 -5.63
C PHE A 16 1.41 -1.51 -4.90
N GLY A 17 1.89 -2.68 -5.35
CA GLY A 17 3.11 -3.30 -4.81
C GLY A 17 4.36 -2.47 -5.07
N GLU A 18 4.51 -1.92 -6.28
CA GLU A 18 5.64 -1.05 -6.63
C GLU A 18 5.69 0.20 -5.73
N ARG A 19 4.57 0.89 -5.49
CA ARG A 19 4.51 2.04 -4.56
C ARG A 19 4.92 1.65 -3.13
N ALA A 20 4.41 0.53 -2.62
CA ALA A 20 4.75 0.05 -1.28
C ALA A 20 6.25 -0.31 -1.16
N ASP A 21 6.78 -1.07 -2.12
CA ASP A 21 8.17 -1.52 -2.12
C ASP A 21 9.15 -0.35 -2.26
N ASP A 22 8.87 0.61 -3.16
CA ASP A 22 9.67 1.82 -3.32
C ASP A 22 9.73 2.64 -2.02
N THR A 23 8.59 2.77 -1.33
CA THR A 23 8.52 3.50 -0.05
C THR A 23 9.28 2.76 1.05
N LEU A 24 9.19 1.42 1.10
CA LEU A 24 9.97 0.61 2.04
C LEU A 24 11.48 0.79 1.84
N VAL A 25 11.93 0.91 0.58
CA VAL A 25 13.32 1.22 0.24
C VAL A 25 13.70 2.63 0.72
N ALA A 26 12.84 3.63 0.49
CA ALA A 26 13.08 4.99 0.95
C ALA A 26 13.24 5.07 2.48
N ILE A 27 12.35 4.42 3.24
CA ILE A 27 12.43 4.34 4.70
C ILE A 27 13.73 3.65 5.14
N ALA A 28 14.14 2.58 4.47
CA ALA A 28 15.39 1.89 4.77
C ALA A 28 16.62 2.79 4.52
N ILE A 29 16.58 3.61 3.47
CA ILE A 29 17.64 4.56 3.15
C ILE A 29 17.71 5.67 4.21
N LEU A 30 16.57 6.23 4.61
CA LEU A 30 16.51 7.20 5.71
C LEU A 30 17.07 6.63 7.01
N LYS A 31 16.73 5.37 7.33
CA LYS A 31 17.27 4.67 8.51
C LYS A 31 18.79 4.49 8.40
N GLY A 32 19.28 4.08 7.23
CA GLY A 32 20.71 3.98 6.95
C GLY A 32 21.44 5.31 7.13
N ARG A 33 20.89 6.41 6.61
CA ARG A 33 21.44 7.77 6.77
C ARG A 33 21.53 8.18 8.24
N ARG A 34 20.49 7.90 9.05
CA ARG A 34 20.51 8.10 10.52
C ARG A 34 21.65 7.33 11.18
N ASP A 35 21.90 6.11 10.72
CA ASP A 35 22.93 5.22 11.26
C ASP A 35 24.35 5.52 10.70
N GLY A 36 24.50 6.60 9.91
CA GLY A 36 25.78 7.03 9.32
C GLY A 36 26.21 6.22 8.09
N ILE A 37 25.28 5.51 7.45
CA ILE A 37 25.49 4.76 6.21
C ILE A 37 25.12 5.64 5.03
N GLU A 38 26.10 5.97 4.18
CA GLU A 38 25.84 6.67 2.92
C GLU A 38 25.33 5.68 1.87
N LEU A 39 24.20 6.03 1.26
CA LEU A 39 23.58 5.27 0.17
C LEU A 39 23.41 6.21 -1.01
N GLU A 40 23.80 5.76 -2.20
CA GLU A 40 23.69 6.52 -3.45
C GLU A 40 22.23 6.63 -3.87
N GLN A 41 21.55 7.69 -3.41
CA GLN A 41 20.25 8.11 -3.91
C GLN A 41 20.09 9.62 -3.77
N THR A 42 19.49 10.27 -4.76
CA THR A 42 19.21 11.70 -4.69
C THR A 42 18.06 11.98 -3.72
N ASP A 43 18.10 13.16 -3.12
CA ASP A 43 17.05 13.63 -2.21
C ASP A 43 15.69 13.77 -2.92
N GLU A 44 15.68 14.15 -4.19
CA GLU A 44 14.47 14.23 -5.02
C GLU A 44 13.84 12.85 -5.25
N GLU A 45 14.64 11.83 -5.58
CA GLU A 45 14.15 10.47 -5.74
C GLU A 45 13.63 9.89 -4.42
N LEU A 46 14.27 10.26 -3.30
CA LEU A 46 13.84 9.82 -1.98
C LEU A 46 12.50 10.44 -1.60
N ALA A 47 12.34 11.76 -1.79
CA ALA A 47 11.10 12.48 -1.56
C ALA A 47 9.95 11.91 -2.42
N GLU A 48 10.20 11.66 -3.71
CA GLU A 48 9.20 11.10 -4.62
C GLU A 48 8.71 9.71 -4.17
N LYS A 49 9.62 8.86 -3.68
CA LYS A 49 9.24 7.54 -3.16
C LYS A 49 8.39 7.66 -1.89
N LEU A 50 8.73 8.57 -0.99
CA LEU A 50 7.94 8.82 0.23
C LEU A 50 6.56 9.36 -0.11
N ARG A 51 6.47 10.30 -1.05
CA ARG A 51 5.21 10.84 -1.56
C ARG A 51 4.28 9.76 -2.12
N ARG A 52 4.81 8.86 -2.96
CA ARG A 52 4.04 7.74 -3.50
C ARG A 52 3.54 6.79 -2.42
N GLY A 53 4.33 6.62 -1.36
CA GLY A 53 3.92 5.88 -0.18
C GLY A 53 2.78 6.57 0.57
N ARG A 54 2.85 7.89 0.70
CA ARG A 54 1.80 8.69 1.33
C ARG A 54 0.50 8.59 0.55
N GLU A 55 0.54 8.82 -0.77
CA GLU A 55 -0.61 8.67 -1.66
C GLU A 55 -1.23 7.26 -1.57
N LEU A 56 -0.40 6.22 -1.44
CA LEU A 56 -0.88 4.85 -1.24
C LEU A 56 -1.65 4.69 0.08
N LEU A 57 -1.20 5.33 1.15
CA LEU A 57 -1.90 5.29 2.44
C LEU A 57 -3.18 6.12 2.39
N GLU A 58 -3.17 7.29 1.72
CA GLU A 58 -4.35 8.11 1.45
C GLU A 58 -5.43 7.31 0.70
N ASP A 59 -5.05 6.61 -0.39
CA ASP A 59 -5.96 5.76 -1.17
C ASP A 59 -6.66 4.70 -0.29
N ILE A 60 -5.91 4.06 0.63
CA ILE A 60 -6.48 3.06 1.55
C ILE A 60 -7.32 3.71 2.64
N ARG A 61 -6.89 4.85 3.17
CA ARG A 61 -7.63 5.61 4.18
C ARG A 61 -8.99 6.05 3.66
N ASP A 62 -9.05 6.54 2.43
CA ASP A 62 -10.31 6.94 1.79
C ASP A 62 -11.18 5.71 1.48
N ALA A 63 -10.57 4.58 1.11
CA ALA A 63 -11.27 3.31 0.98
C ALA A 63 -11.91 2.82 2.30
N LEU A 64 -11.19 2.97 3.42
CA LEU A 64 -11.70 2.66 4.75
C LEU A 64 -12.86 3.57 5.16
N ALA A 65 -12.88 4.81 4.65
CA ALA A 65 -13.95 5.78 4.87
C ALA A 65 -15.16 5.60 3.92
N GLU A 66 -15.12 4.61 3.02
CA GLU A 66 -16.15 4.35 2.00
C GLU A 66 -16.40 5.57 1.08
N ASP A 67 -15.36 6.33 0.72
CA ASP A 67 -15.51 7.49 -0.16
C ASP A 67 -16.06 7.07 -1.56
N PRO A 68 -17.08 7.76 -2.10
CA PRO A 68 -17.74 7.40 -3.37
C PRO A 68 -16.83 7.42 -4.61
N GLY A 69 -15.59 7.91 -4.52
CA GLY A 69 -14.62 7.96 -5.62
C GLY A 69 -13.58 6.83 -5.69
N VAL A 70 -13.51 5.96 -4.67
CA VAL A 70 -12.39 5.02 -4.49
C VAL A 70 -12.41 3.87 -5.51
N ASP A 71 -11.23 3.38 -5.92
CA ASP A 71 -11.16 2.23 -6.83
C ASP A 71 -11.67 0.95 -6.13
N PRO A 72 -12.51 0.12 -6.79
CA PRO A 72 -13.00 -1.13 -6.22
C PRO A 72 -11.89 -2.10 -5.74
N TYR A 73 -10.67 -1.96 -6.25
CA TYR A 73 -9.52 -2.73 -5.79
C TYR A 73 -8.97 -2.22 -4.44
N GLU A 74 -8.90 -0.91 -4.25
CA GLU A 74 -8.53 -0.29 -2.96
C GLU A 74 -9.56 -0.63 -1.89
N MET A 75 -10.85 -0.54 -2.23
CA MET A 75 -11.96 -1.01 -1.37
C MET A 75 -11.76 -2.46 -0.92
N ALA A 76 -11.44 -3.37 -1.86
CA ALA A 76 -11.23 -4.77 -1.52
C ALA A 76 -10.00 -5.02 -0.62
N ILE A 77 -8.96 -4.18 -0.72
CA ILE A 77 -7.81 -4.23 0.18
C ILE A 77 -8.23 -3.72 1.57
N ALA A 78 -8.92 -2.58 1.63
CA ALA A 78 -9.41 -1.99 2.88
C ALA A 78 -10.35 -2.95 3.65
N GLU A 79 -11.29 -3.60 2.95
CA GLU A 79 -12.18 -4.62 3.52
C GLU A 79 -11.40 -5.80 4.13
N GLU A 80 -10.37 -6.29 3.44
CA GLU A 80 -9.52 -7.38 3.95
C GLU A 80 -8.66 -6.91 5.13
N LEU A 81 -8.18 -5.66 5.13
CA LEU A 81 -7.45 -5.08 6.26
C LEU A 81 -8.34 -5.03 7.51
N VAL A 82 -9.55 -4.48 7.39
CA VAL A 82 -10.57 -4.41 8.46
C VAL A 82 -10.91 -5.81 8.97
N SER A 83 -11.14 -6.76 8.07
CA SER A 83 -11.53 -8.14 8.44
C SER A 83 -10.46 -8.87 9.26
N ASN A 84 -9.20 -8.46 9.13
CA ASN A 84 -8.08 -9.05 9.85
C ASN A 84 -7.59 -8.16 11.01
N ASP A 85 -8.19 -6.99 11.24
CA ASP A 85 -7.81 -6.08 12.33
C ASP A 85 -8.77 -6.22 13.52
N PRO A 86 -8.27 -6.26 14.77
CA PRO A 86 -9.14 -6.25 15.94
C PRO A 86 -9.84 -4.90 16.17
N ASN A 87 -9.33 -3.82 15.58
CA ASN A 87 -9.86 -2.48 15.78
C ASN A 87 -11.02 -2.16 14.82
N PRO A 88 -11.99 -1.33 15.24
CA PRO A 88 -13.03 -0.86 14.34
C PRO A 88 -12.45 0.05 13.24
N PRO A 89 -13.13 0.17 12.08
CA PRO A 89 -12.66 1.00 10.95
C PRO A 89 -12.33 2.44 11.34
N SER A 90 -13.05 3.05 12.28
CA SER A 90 -12.79 4.43 12.72
C SER A 90 -11.45 4.61 13.43
N VAL A 91 -11.00 3.60 14.18
CA VAL A 91 -9.66 3.61 14.79
C VAL A 91 -8.62 3.42 13.70
N LEU A 92 -8.86 2.49 12.77
CA LEU A 92 -7.96 2.22 11.67
C LEU A 92 -7.77 3.44 10.75
N ILE A 93 -8.84 4.21 10.46
CA ILE A 93 -8.74 5.46 9.70
C ILE A 93 -7.81 6.45 10.40
N ARG A 94 -7.98 6.64 11.72
CA ARG A 94 -7.10 7.53 12.48
C ARG A 94 -5.67 7.04 12.50
N ASP A 95 -5.46 5.74 12.68
CA ASP A 95 -4.12 5.15 12.61
C ASP A 95 -3.49 5.44 11.24
N PHE A 96 -4.26 5.39 10.13
CA PHE A 96 -3.77 5.77 8.81
C PHE A 96 -3.48 7.27 8.67
N ASP A 97 -4.30 8.15 9.27
CA ASP A 97 -4.02 9.59 9.30
C ASP A 97 -2.64 9.86 9.97
N ASP A 98 -2.35 9.19 11.09
CA ASP A 98 -1.05 9.31 11.77
C ASP A 98 0.13 8.82 10.89
N LEU A 99 -0.07 7.75 10.11
CA LEU A 99 0.96 7.22 9.20
C LEU A 99 1.23 8.15 8.00
N ILE A 100 0.16 8.80 7.50
CA ILE A 100 0.23 9.78 6.41
C ILE A 100 1.06 10.99 6.87
N ASP A 101 0.79 11.49 8.07
CA ASP A 101 1.53 12.61 8.68
C ASP A 101 3.01 12.28 8.87
N ALA A 102 3.32 11.04 9.30
CA ALA A 102 4.70 10.58 9.45
C ALA A 102 5.45 10.54 8.10
N LEU A 103 4.80 10.08 7.03
CA LEU A 103 5.38 10.07 5.69
C LEU A 103 5.52 11.48 5.11
N GLU A 104 4.55 12.36 5.33
CA GLU A 104 4.64 13.77 4.91
C GLU A 104 5.82 14.47 5.59
N THR A 105 5.97 14.26 6.90
CA THR A 105 7.11 14.81 7.66
C THR A 105 8.44 14.28 7.13
N ALA A 106 8.52 12.98 6.85
CA ALA A 106 9.70 12.37 6.27
C ALA A 106 9.99 12.85 4.84
N GLU A 107 8.97 13.08 4.01
CA GLU A 107 9.11 13.65 2.66
C GLU A 107 9.73 15.05 2.72
N GLN A 108 9.26 15.89 3.65
CA GLN A 108 9.72 17.28 3.77
C GLN A 108 11.11 17.41 4.40
N THR A 109 11.41 16.56 5.38
CA THR A 109 12.65 16.66 6.18
C THR A 109 13.74 15.72 5.73
N LEU A 110 13.41 14.70 4.93
CA LEU A 110 14.29 13.61 4.52
C LEU A 110 15.07 13.01 5.70
N THR A 111 14.37 12.90 6.83
CA THR A 111 14.92 12.41 8.09
C THR A 111 14.10 11.23 8.58
N TYR A 112 14.79 10.25 9.17
CA TYR A 112 14.12 9.11 9.79
C TYR A 112 13.51 9.49 11.14
N SER A 113 12.23 9.15 11.36
CA SER A 113 11.58 9.09 12.67
C SER A 113 11.19 7.65 13.02
N GLU A 114 10.96 7.37 14.30
CA GLU A 114 10.54 6.04 14.75
C GLU A 114 9.13 5.67 14.26
N GLU A 115 8.27 6.67 14.00
CA GLU A 115 6.94 6.49 13.40
C GLU A 115 7.01 5.82 12.01
N LEU A 116 8.14 5.97 11.29
CA LEU A 116 8.34 5.27 10.02
C LEU A 116 8.48 3.75 10.18
N ASP A 117 8.77 3.22 11.37
CA ASP A 117 8.72 1.77 11.60
C ASP A 117 7.26 1.26 11.58
N ASP A 118 6.29 2.06 12.02
CA ASP A 118 4.86 1.74 11.95
C ASP A 118 4.37 1.82 10.50
N VAL A 119 4.77 2.87 9.77
CA VAL A 119 4.54 2.99 8.32
C VAL A 119 5.06 1.75 7.60
N ARG A 120 6.30 1.34 7.89
CA ARG A 120 6.92 0.14 7.31
C ARG A 120 6.10 -1.12 7.60
N THR A 121 5.53 -1.24 8.80
CA THR A 121 4.72 -2.40 9.20
C THR A 121 3.42 -2.45 8.39
N TRP A 122 2.74 -1.31 8.26
CA TRP A 122 1.51 -1.20 7.49
C TRP A 122 1.73 -1.40 5.99
N LEU A 123 2.77 -0.81 5.40
CA LEU A 123 3.11 -1.02 3.99
C LEU A 123 3.37 -2.49 3.67
N LYS A 124 4.04 -3.24 4.56
CA LYS A 124 4.22 -4.69 4.41
C LYS A 124 2.89 -5.44 4.48
N ARG A 125 2.01 -5.07 5.42
CA ARG A 125 0.68 -5.69 5.54
C ARG A 125 -0.15 -5.43 4.28
N ILE A 126 -0.17 -4.20 3.80
CA ILE A 126 -0.84 -3.78 2.57
C ILE A 126 -0.30 -4.56 1.36
N SER A 127 1.01 -4.63 1.15
CA SER A 127 1.63 -5.38 0.05
C SER A 127 1.30 -6.88 0.09
N ASN A 128 1.30 -7.48 1.28
CA ASN A 128 0.88 -8.87 1.48
C ASN A 128 -0.61 -9.09 1.15
N THR A 129 -1.47 -8.17 1.59
CA THR A 129 -2.90 -8.21 1.29
C THR A 129 -3.16 -8.06 -0.21
N ALA A 130 -2.55 -7.07 -0.87
CA ALA A 130 -2.66 -6.86 -2.32
C ALA A 130 -2.25 -8.12 -3.10
N SER A 131 -1.13 -8.74 -2.70
CA SER A 131 -0.62 -9.98 -3.28
C SER A 131 -1.59 -11.16 -3.12
N ARG A 132 -2.23 -11.30 -1.95
CA ARG A 132 -3.24 -12.33 -1.69
C ARG A 132 -4.52 -12.09 -2.48
N THR A 133 -5.08 -10.88 -2.43
CA THR A 133 -6.28 -10.48 -3.18
C THR A 133 -6.13 -10.76 -4.68
N SER A 134 -4.94 -10.52 -5.22
CA SER A 134 -4.61 -10.82 -6.62
C SER A 134 -4.56 -12.33 -6.92
N ARG A 135 -3.95 -13.14 -6.03
CA ARG A 135 -3.93 -14.60 -6.18
C ARG A 135 -5.33 -15.20 -6.09
N ASP A 136 -6.16 -14.74 -5.17
CA ASP A 136 -7.51 -15.26 -4.99
C ASP A 136 -8.44 -14.87 -6.13
N ALA A 137 -8.24 -13.68 -6.72
CA ALA A 137 -8.91 -13.30 -7.97
C ALA A 137 -8.48 -14.21 -9.13
N VAL A 138 -7.19 -14.51 -9.27
CA VAL A 138 -6.66 -15.40 -10.32
C VAL A 138 -7.11 -16.85 -10.13
N SER A 139 -7.12 -17.37 -8.90
CA SER A 139 -7.57 -18.72 -8.56
C SER A 139 -9.07 -18.89 -8.81
N ARG A 140 -9.91 -17.90 -8.45
CA ARG A 140 -11.35 -17.91 -8.79
C ARG A 140 -11.59 -17.91 -10.30
N MET A 141 -10.79 -17.20 -11.09
CA MET A 141 -10.87 -17.26 -12.55
C MET A 141 -10.45 -18.61 -13.13
N ARG A 142 -9.38 -19.23 -12.61
CA ARG A 142 -8.94 -20.57 -13.04
C ARG A 142 -9.98 -21.64 -12.68
N GLY A 143 -10.57 -21.57 -11.48
CA GLY A 143 -11.65 -22.46 -11.06
C GLY A 143 -12.93 -22.29 -11.89
N SER A 144 -13.30 -21.06 -12.24
CA SER A 144 -14.45 -20.79 -13.11
C SER A 144 -14.25 -21.26 -14.55
N LEU A 145 -13.01 -21.28 -15.05
CA LEU A 145 -12.68 -21.86 -16.37
C LEU A 145 -12.66 -23.39 -16.34
N ALA A 146 -12.27 -24.00 -15.22
CA ALA A 146 -12.30 -25.46 -15.04
C ALA A 146 -13.72 -26.03 -14.87
N ASN A 147 -14.65 -25.25 -14.30
CA ASN A 147 -16.08 -25.64 -14.15
C ASN A 147 -16.99 -25.16 -15.30
N GLY A 148 -16.44 -24.47 -16.31
CA GLY A 148 -17.19 -23.89 -17.43
C GLY A 148 -17.37 -24.79 -18.66
N THR A 149 -17.08 -26.09 -18.54
CA THR A 149 -17.38 -27.08 -19.59
C THR A 149 -18.33 -28.14 -19.05
N ARG A 150 -19.63 -27.86 -19.14
CA ARG A 150 -20.69 -28.86 -19.31
C ARG A 150 -21.89 -28.23 -19.98
#